data_AF-A0A920NMH2-F1
#
_entry.id   AF-A0A920NMH2-F1
#
_cell.length_a   1.000
_cell.length_b   1.000
_cell.length_c   1.000
_cell.angle_alpha   90.00
_cell.angle_beta   90.00
_cell.angle_gamma   90.00
#
_symmetry.space_group_name_H-M   'P 1'
#
loop_
_entity.id
_entity.type
_entity.pdbx_description
1 polymer ?
#
loop_
_entity_poly.entity_id
_entity_poly.type
_entity_poly.pdbx_seq_one_letter_code
_entity_poly.pdbx_strand_id
1 'polypeptide(L)' 'MVWKYGNIFRTFRCHSSLKKFEEGLKKNDPGIAPSMIYAYAALKMGIPYAKDLPT' A
#
# COMPACT_ATOMS: atom_id res chain seq x y z
N MET A 1 -14.96 3.88 -28.12
CA MET A 1 -14.28 3.15 -27.02
C MET A 1 -13.93 4.18 -25.94
N VAL A 2 -14.72 4.27 -24.87
CA VAL A 2 -14.60 5.34 -23.85
C VAL A 2 -13.71 4.84 -22.71
N TRP A 3 -12.55 5.47 -22.51
CA TRP A 3 -11.71 5.24 -21.33
C TRP A 3 -12.32 5.99 -20.14
N LYS A 4 -12.99 5.27 -19.23
CA LYS A 4 -13.42 5.81 -17.93
C LYS A 4 -12.18 5.96 -17.03
N TYR A 5 -11.50 7.11 -17.09
CA TYR A 5 -10.53 7.51 -16.06
C TYR A 5 -11.28 7.87 -14.77
N GLY A 6 -11.71 6.84 -14.04
CA GLY A 6 -12.27 6.99 -12.70
C GLY A 6 -11.15 7.25 -11.69
N ASN A 7 -11.01 8.50 -11.25
CA ASN A 7 -10.27 8.95 -10.07
C ASN A 7 -8.95 8.19 -9.76
N ILE A 8 -7.86 8.69 -10.32
CA ILE A 8 -6.48 8.17 -10.17
C ILE A 8 -5.95 8.35 -8.72
N PHE A 9 -6.57 9.22 -7.92
CA PHE A 9 -6.18 9.45 -6.53
C PHE A 9 -7.16 8.77 -5.57
N ARG A 10 -6.91 7.51 -5.23
CA ARG A 10 -7.69 6.77 -4.22
C ARG A 10 -6.95 6.82 -2.89
N THR A 11 -7.38 7.70 -1.97
CA THR A 11 -6.80 7.78 -0.62
C THR A 11 -7.48 6.75 0.29
N PHE A 12 -6.75 5.75 0.77
CA PHE A 12 -7.28 4.81 1.76
C PHE A 12 -6.95 5.26 3.19
N ARG A 13 -7.91 5.15 4.11
CA ARG A 13 -7.70 5.51 5.53
C ARG A 13 -6.62 4.65 6.21
N CYS A 14 -6.39 3.42 5.72
CA CYS A 14 -5.37 2.52 6.22
C CYS A 14 -3.94 3.09 6.06
N HIS A 15 -3.73 4.00 5.11
CA HIS A 15 -2.41 4.63 4.86
C HIS A 15 -2.15 5.88 5.71
N SER A 16 -3.06 6.27 6.61
CA SER A 16 -2.94 7.54 7.37
C SER A 16 -2.03 7.47 8.60
N SER A 17 -1.68 6.27 9.08
CA SER A 17 -0.69 6.08 10.13
C SER A 17 -0.17 4.64 10.13
N LEU A 18 1.01 4.41 10.70
CA LEU A 18 1.58 3.07 10.81
C LEU A 18 0.64 2.10 11.56
N LYS A 19 0.03 2.54 12.66
CA LYS A 19 -0.92 1.73 13.42
C LYS A 19 -2.11 1.29 12.56
N LYS A 20 -2.69 2.20 11.77
CA LYS A 20 -3.82 1.89 10.89
C LYS A 20 -3.40 0.98 9.73
N PHE A 21 -2.18 1.12 9.25
CA PHE A 21 -1.62 0.25 8.22
C PHE A 21 -1.47 -1.19 8.76
N GLU A 22 -0.92 -1.35 9.97
CA GLU A 22 -0.80 -2.65 10.63
C GLU A 22 -2.17 -3.27 10.97
N GLU A 23 -3.15 -2.48 11.39
CA GLU A 23 -4.54 -2.93 11.54
C GLU A 23 -5.16 -3.36 10.20
N GLY A 24 -4.88 -2.62 9.12
CA GLY A 24 -5.31 -2.96 7.77
C GLY A 24 -4.69 -4.28 7.28
N LEU A 25 -3.41 -4.51 7.56
CA LEU A 25 -2.72 -5.78 7.26
C LEU A 25 -3.42 -6.96 7.94
N LYS A 26 -3.74 -6.83 9.24
CA LYS A 26 -4.46 -7.88 10.00
C LYS A 26 -5.85 -8.18 9.43
N LYS A 27 -6.49 -7.20 8.80
CA LYS A 27 -7.86 -7.29 8.25
C LYS A 27 -7.88 -7.62 6.75
N ASN A 28 -6.74 -7.81 6.11
CA ASN A 28 -6.63 -7.94 4.65
C ASN A 28 -7.33 -6.78 3.91
N ASP A 29 -7.05 -5.55 4.32
CA ASP A 29 -7.66 -4.34 3.77
C ASP A 29 -7.37 -4.20 2.24
N PRO A 30 -8.38 -4.02 1.39
CA PRO A 30 -8.21 -3.96 -0.07
C PRO A 30 -7.42 -2.73 -0.55
N GLY A 31 -7.17 -1.75 0.33
CA GLY A 31 -6.31 -0.61 0.07
C GLY A 31 -4.82 -0.93 0.17
N ILE A 32 -4.44 -2.09 0.72
CA ILE A 32 -3.05 -2.52 0.85
C ILE A 32 -2.69 -3.44 -0.32
N ALA A 33 -1.91 -2.92 -1.25
CA ALA A 33 -1.44 -3.72 -2.37
C ALA A 33 -0.42 -4.78 -1.91
N PRO A 34 -0.33 -5.94 -2.58
CA PRO A 34 0.66 -6.98 -2.24
C PRO A 34 2.10 -6.47 -2.18
N SER A 35 2.49 -5.54 -3.07
CA SER A 35 3.82 -4.92 -3.05
C SER A 35 4.11 -4.14 -1.75
N MET A 36 3.10 -3.54 -1.13
CA MET A 36 3.25 -2.82 0.15
C MET A 36 3.53 -3.76 1.31
N ILE A 37 3.04 -5.00 1.25
CA ILE A 37 3.30 -6.04 2.26
C ILE A 37 4.80 -6.40 2.25
N TYR A 38 5.38 -6.61 1.06
CA TYR A 38 6.81 -6.90 0.93
C TYR A 38 7.68 -5.72 1.38
N ALA A 39 7.31 -4.50 0.98
CA ALA A 39 8.00 -3.30 1.42
C ALA A 39 7.99 -3.18 2.96
N TYR A 40 6.83 -3.40 3.58
CA TYR A 40 6.69 -3.38 5.03
C TYR A 40 7.51 -4.48 5.72
N ALA A 41 7.53 -5.70 5.17
CA ALA A 41 8.33 -6.80 5.72
C ALA A 41 9.83 -6.48 5.67
N ALA A 42 10.34 -5.96 4.54
CA ALA A 42 11.73 -5.56 4.39
C ALA A 42 12.12 -4.47 5.41
N LEU A 43 11.27 -3.43 5.54
CA LEU A 43 11.49 -2.36 6.52
C LEU A 43 11.49 -2.88 7.97
N LYS A 44 10.57 -3.78 8.33
CA LYS A 44 10.55 -4.40 9.68
C LYS A 44 11.77 -5.27 9.95
N MET A 45 12.33 -5.91 8.93
CA MET A 45 13.56 -6.70 9.03
C MET A 45 14.84 -5.85 8.96
N GLY A 46 14.73 -4.52 8.77
CA GLY A 46 15.88 -3.64 8.58
C GLY A 46 16.60 -3.85 7.26
N ILE A 47 15.95 -4.52 6.29
CA ILE A 47 16.50 -4.77 4.96
C ILE A 47 16.14 -3.58 4.06
N PRO A 48 17.11 -2.96 3.38
CA PRO A 48 16.83 -1.90 2.42
C PRO A 48 15.85 -2.38 1.33
N TYR A 49 14.83 -1.58 1.03
CA TYR A 49 13.86 -1.83 -0.03
C TYR A 49 13.81 -0.64 -0.98
N ALA A 50 14.03 -0.89 -2.26
CA ALA A 50 13.86 0.07 -3.34
C ALA A 50 12.77 -0.44 -4.30
N LYS A 51 11.90 0.46 -4.75
CA LYS A 51 10.86 0.17 -5.72
C LYS A 51 11.07 1.05 -6.95
N ASP A 52 11.45 0.43 -8.06
CA ASP A 52 11.78 1.13 -9.32
C ASP A 52 10.55 1.45 -10.21
N LEU A 53 9.34 1.53 -9.63
CA LEU A 53 8.10 1.77 -10.38
C LEU A 53 7.26 2.88 -9.74
N PRO A 54 6.75 3.85 -10.53
CA PRO A 54 5.79 4.84 -10.04
C PRO A 54 4.46 4.14 -9.74
N THR A 55 4.04 4.16 -8.47
CA THR A 55 2.71 3.72 -8.03
C THR A 55 1.89 4.86 -7.47
#